data_AF-A0A9P7JKR8-F1
#
_entry.id   AF-A0A9P7JKR8-F1
#
_cell.length_a   1.000
_cell.length_b   1.000
_cell.length_c   1.000
_cell.angle_alpha   90.00
_cell.angle_beta   90.00
_cell.angle_gamma   90.00
#
_symmetry.space_group_name_H-M   'P 1'
#
loop_
_entity.id
_entity.type
_entity.pdbx_description
1 polymer ?
#
loop_
_entity_poly.entity_id
_entity_poly.type
_entity_poly.pdbx_seq_one_letter_code
_entity_poly.pdbx_strand_id
1 'polypeptide(L)'
;MFGSQLGKIAYEHTARCWVTLLYKLESWLVHVVVDTRTPEWTWGRDAFWMAFLAAYPDFPHGSWPLWNSRISLEGAFIESWTLTEDPEDSPALITDHDTIRAGIWTEFQRLAAECFPYSLVAEL
;
A
#
# COMPACT_ATOMS: atom_id res chain seq x y z
N MET A 1 -22.17 -21.08 -20.16
CA MET A 1 -22.39 -19.95 -19.22
C MET A 1 -21.36 -20.07 -18.10
N PHE A 2 -20.18 -19.49 -18.27
CA PHE A 2 -19.12 -19.44 -17.24
C PHE A 2 -18.77 -17.96 -17.00
N GLY A 3 -19.74 -17.21 -16.49
CA GLY A 3 -19.62 -15.78 -16.28
C GLY A 3 -20.26 -15.40 -14.95
N SER A 4 -19.71 -15.87 -13.84
CA SER A 4 -20.21 -15.48 -12.51
C SER A 4 -19.27 -15.81 -11.34
N GLN A 5 -18.01 -16.16 -11.59
CA GLN A 5 -17.03 -16.40 -10.51
C GLN A 5 -15.90 -15.35 -10.47
N LEU A 6 -15.62 -14.68 -11.59
CA LEU A 6 -14.70 -13.54 -11.64
C LEU A 6 -15.29 -12.27 -11.00
N GLY A 7 -16.62 -12.16 -10.96
CA GLY A 7 -17.31 -11.02 -10.36
C GLY A 7 -17.36 -11.02 -8.84
N LYS A 8 -16.94 -12.08 -8.13
CA LYS A 8 -16.93 -12.12 -6.66
C LYS A 8 -15.55 -11.82 -6.06
N ILE A 9 -14.48 -12.08 -6.78
CA ILE A 9 -13.10 -11.82 -6.33
C ILE A 9 -12.71 -10.34 -6.56
N ALA A 10 -13.44 -9.64 -7.43
CA ALA A 10 -13.21 -8.21 -7.72
C ALA A 10 -13.73 -7.24 -6.63
N TYR A 11 -14.30 -7.73 -5.52
CA TYR A 11 -15.03 -6.88 -4.56
C TYR A 11 -14.24 -6.37 -3.33
N GLU A 12 -13.00 -6.79 -3.09
CA GLU A 12 -12.37 -6.54 -1.77
C GLU A 12 -11.19 -5.56 -1.76
N HIS A 13 -10.65 -5.17 -2.93
CA HIS A 13 -9.51 -4.24 -3.01
C HIS A 13 -9.85 -2.89 -3.63
N THR A 14 -11.07 -2.39 -3.39
CA THR A 14 -11.45 -1.06 -3.86
C THR A 14 -10.58 0.02 -3.19
N ALA A 15 -10.38 1.16 -3.87
CA ALA A 15 -9.64 2.30 -3.32
C ALA A 15 -10.09 2.69 -1.90
N ARG A 16 -11.37 2.51 -1.55
CA ARG A 16 -11.91 2.79 -0.22
C ARG A 16 -11.36 1.88 0.88
N CYS A 17 -11.14 0.59 0.58
CA CYS A 17 -10.52 -0.35 1.52
C CYS A 17 -9.09 0.09 1.83
N TRP A 18 -8.34 0.47 0.80
CA TRP A 18 -6.98 0.99 0.91
C TRP A 18 -6.90 2.30 1.69
N VAL A 19 -7.82 3.24 1.44
CA VAL A 19 -7.95 4.47 2.24
C VAL A 19 -8.22 4.15 3.71
N THR A 20 -9.08 3.17 4.00
CA THR A 20 -9.38 2.77 5.38
C THR A 20 -8.15 2.15 6.06
N LEU A 21 -7.42 1.29 5.36
CA LEU A 21 -6.18 0.68 5.83
C LEU A 21 -5.09 1.74 6.07
N LEU A 22 -4.95 2.68 5.14
CA LEU A 22 -4.02 3.80 5.22
C LEU A 22 -4.21 4.58 6.54
N TYR A 23 -5.43 5.00 6.85
CA TYR A 23 -5.71 5.74 8.09
C TYR A 23 -5.43 4.91 9.35
N LYS A 24 -5.71 3.60 9.32
CA LYS A 24 -5.40 2.70 10.43
C LYS A 24 -3.89 2.59 10.66
N LEU A 25 -3.11 2.44 9.58
CA LEU A 25 -1.66 2.35 9.63
C LEU A 25 -1.04 3.66 10.11
N GLU A 26 -1.51 4.80 9.59
CA GLU A 26 -1.05 6.12 10.04
C GLU A 26 -1.27 6.30 11.54
N SER A 27 -2.49 6.04 12.00
CA SER A 27 -2.84 6.15 13.42
C SER A 27 -2.00 5.21 14.29
N TRP A 28 -1.80 3.97 13.85
CA TRP A 28 -1.03 2.97 14.60
C TRP A 28 0.45 3.36 14.69
N LEU A 29 1.08 3.77 13.59
CA LEU A 29 2.46 4.26 13.60
C LEU A 29 2.62 5.46 14.53
N VAL A 30 1.79 6.49 14.35
CA VAL A 30 1.95 7.78 15.03
C VAL A 30 1.62 7.71 16.52
N HIS A 31 0.66 6.87 16.92
CA HIS A 31 0.16 6.84 18.30
C HIS A 31 0.51 5.59 19.10
N VAL A 32 0.81 4.46 18.45
CA VAL A 32 1.09 3.19 19.14
C VAL A 32 2.55 2.81 19.05
N VAL A 33 3.11 2.74 17.84
CA VAL A 33 4.52 2.35 17.66
C VAL A 33 5.44 3.47 18.15
N VAL A 34 5.27 4.69 17.61
CA VAL A 34 5.90 5.96 18.01
C VAL A 34 7.43 6.02 17.89
N ASP A 35 8.17 5.00 18.35
CA ASP A 35 9.62 4.86 18.22
C ASP A 35 9.99 4.41 16.81
N THR A 36 10.69 5.28 16.09
CA THR A 36 11.00 5.08 14.67
C THR A 36 12.13 4.09 14.41
N ARG A 37 12.75 3.55 15.47
CA ARG A 37 13.90 2.64 15.37
C ARG A 37 13.50 1.17 15.52
N THR A 38 12.22 0.91 15.80
CA THR A 38 11.73 -0.46 16.01
C THR A 38 11.47 -1.14 14.66
N PRO A 39 11.59 -2.48 14.58
CA PRO A 39 11.18 -3.24 13.41
C PRO A 39 9.72 -2.94 13.01
N GLU A 40 8.83 -2.76 13.99
CA GLU A 40 7.42 -2.41 13.81
C GLU A 40 7.21 -1.10 13.07
N TRP A 41 8.05 -0.11 13.34
CA TRP A 41 8.01 1.14 12.59
C TRP A 41 8.44 0.92 11.15
N THR A 42 9.53 0.18 10.94
CA THR A 42 10.10 -0.06 9.61
C THR A 42 9.09 -0.77 8.71
N TRP A 43 8.56 -1.92 9.11
CA TRP A 43 7.60 -2.63 8.27
C TRP A 43 6.24 -1.92 8.22
N GLY A 44 5.85 -1.25 9.31
CA GLY A 44 4.62 -0.46 9.35
C GLY A 44 4.63 0.70 8.36
N ARG A 45 5.79 1.36 8.20
CA ARG A 45 6.00 2.42 7.22
C ARG A 45 5.91 1.90 5.79
N ASP A 46 6.51 0.74 5.50
CA ASP A 46 6.38 0.11 4.17
C ASP A 46 4.92 -0.26 3.88
N ALA A 47 4.22 -0.85 4.85
CA ALA A 47 2.79 -1.15 4.74
C ALA A 47 1.95 0.12 4.51
N PHE A 48 2.28 1.23 5.18
CA PHE A 48 1.63 2.51 4.99
C PHE A 48 1.79 3.01 3.55
N TRP A 49 3.01 2.96 3.01
CA TRP A 49 3.28 3.41 1.63
C TRP A 49 2.61 2.53 0.58
N MET A 50 2.57 1.22 0.79
CA MET A 50 1.78 0.30 -0.04
C MET A 50 0.29 0.70 -0.03
N ALA A 51 -0.30 0.92 1.16
CA ALA A 51 -1.70 1.33 1.25
C ALA A 51 -1.98 2.70 0.62
N PHE A 52 -1.04 3.64 0.76
CA PHE A 52 -1.13 4.96 0.16
C PHE A 52 -1.17 4.88 -1.37
N LEU A 53 -0.23 4.14 -1.98
CA LEU A 53 -0.13 4.00 -3.42
C LEU A 53 -1.31 3.22 -4.02
N ALA A 54 -1.86 2.23 -3.29
CA ALA A 54 -3.06 1.53 -3.76
C ALA A 54 -4.33 2.41 -3.68
N ALA A 55 -4.38 3.33 -2.71
CA ALA A 55 -5.45 4.32 -2.58
C ALA A 55 -5.34 5.45 -3.61
N TYR A 56 -4.12 5.87 -3.93
CA TYR A 56 -3.80 6.98 -4.84
C TYR A 56 -2.73 6.57 -5.87
N PRO A 57 -3.09 5.74 -6.87
CA PRO A 57 -2.14 5.17 -7.82
C PRO A 57 -1.41 6.19 -8.68
N ASP A 58 -1.97 7.40 -8.82
CA ASP A 58 -1.39 8.45 -9.65
C ASP A 58 -0.14 9.07 -9.01
N PHE A 59 0.09 8.89 -7.70
CA PHE A 59 1.23 9.48 -6.99
C PHE A 59 2.58 9.11 -7.62
N PRO A 60 3.52 10.06 -7.80
CA PRO A 60 3.52 11.45 -7.28
C PRO A 60 2.89 12.47 -8.24
N HIS A 61 2.04 12.03 -9.16
CA HIS A 61 1.29 12.85 -10.10
C HIS A 61 -0.23 12.82 -9.78
N GLY A 62 -0.99 13.78 -10.29
CA GLY A 62 -2.41 13.92 -9.96
C GLY A 62 -2.70 14.60 -8.61
N SER A 63 -3.60 14.03 -7.80
CA SER A 63 -4.01 14.61 -6.51
C SER A 63 -4.09 13.54 -5.43
N TRP A 64 -3.50 13.83 -4.28
CA TRP A 64 -3.43 12.93 -3.14
C TRP A 64 -3.48 13.73 -1.84
N PRO A 65 -3.93 13.13 -0.72
CA PRO A 65 -3.98 13.82 0.56
C PRO A 65 -2.58 14.02 1.14
N LEU A 66 -2.47 15.00 2.03
CA LEU A 66 -1.31 15.10 2.92
C LEU A 66 -1.31 13.92 3.90
N TRP A 67 -0.12 13.47 4.28
CA TRP A 67 0.10 12.50 5.35
C TRP A 67 0.85 13.13 6.52
N ASN A 68 0.91 12.41 7.65
CA ASN A 68 1.68 12.85 8.80
C ASN A 68 3.20 12.86 8.50
N SER A 69 3.86 14.02 8.65
CA SER A 69 5.29 14.20 8.33
C SER A 69 6.25 13.35 9.16
N ARG A 70 5.78 12.70 10.25
CA ARG A 70 6.59 11.71 10.97
C ARG A 70 6.84 10.46 10.12
N ILE A 71 5.95 10.15 9.18
CA ILE A 71 6.11 9.06 8.24
C ILE A 71 6.92 9.58 7.05
N SER A 72 8.23 9.30 7.07
CA SER A 72 9.15 9.71 6.00
C SER A 72 8.92 8.92 4.72
N LEU A 73 9.24 9.55 3.57
CA LEU A 73 9.36 8.93 2.25
C LEU A 73 10.65 8.10 2.16
N GLU A 74 10.78 7.12 3.05
CA GLU A 74 11.94 6.24 3.16
C GLU A 74 11.45 4.81 3.30
N GLY A 75 12.21 3.87 2.77
CA GLY A 75 11.84 2.45 2.78
C GLY A 75 11.97 1.84 1.39
N ALA A 76 12.38 0.58 1.35
CA ALA A 76 12.75 -0.10 0.12
C ALA A 76 11.61 -0.08 -0.93
N PHE A 77 10.36 -0.13 -0.48
CA PHE A 77 9.20 -0.10 -1.36
C PHE A 77 8.99 1.28 -2.01
N ILE A 78 8.91 2.35 -1.22
CA ILE A 78 8.59 3.69 -1.73
C ILE A 78 9.75 4.30 -2.51
N GLU A 79 10.99 3.97 -2.15
CA GLU A 79 12.17 4.33 -2.92
C GLU A 79 12.15 3.67 -4.30
N SER A 80 11.90 2.35 -4.37
CA SER A 80 11.70 1.65 -5.65
C SER A 80 10.60 2.28 -6.51
N TRP A 81 9.48 2.67 -5.89
CA TRP A 81 8.37 3.31 -6.59
C TRP A 81 8.71 4.70 -7.13
N THR A 82 9.42 5.52 -6.35
CA THR A 82 9.74 6.91 -6.70
C THR A 82 10.99 7.07 -7.57
N LEU A 83 11.86 6.06 -7.62
CA LEU A 83 13.07 6.03 -8.45
C LEU A 83 12.81 5.64 -9.92
N THR A 84 11.57 5.56 -10.38
CA THR A 84 11.31 5.49 -11.83
C THR A 84 11.63 6.85 -12.46
N GLU A 85 12.89 7.01 -12.88
CA GLU A 85 13.47 8.28 -13.34
C GLU A 85 12.86 8.80 -14.65
N ASP A 86 12.18 7.95 -15.41
CA ASP A 86 11.49 8.33 -16.63
C ASP A 86 9.96 8.31 -16.40
N PRO A 87 9.26 9.45 -16.51
CA PRO A 87 7.80 9.48 -16.44
C PRO A 87 7.16 8.58 -17.51
N GLU A 88 7.80 8.31 -18.66
CA GLU A 88 7.27 7.38 -19.65
C GLU A 88 7.36 5.90 -19.23
N ASP A 89 8.24 5.55 -18.27
CA ASP A 89 8.36 4.20 -17.68
C ASP A 89 7.70 4.09 -16.29
N SER A 90 7.06 5.17 -15.81
CA SER A 90 6.38 5.12 -14.52
C SER A 90 5.18 4.18 -14.61
N PRO A 91 5.08 3.16 -13.73
CA PRO A 91 3.93 2.26 -13.72
C PRO A 91 2.61 3.02 -13.54
N ALA A 92 2.62 4.19 -12.89
CA ALA A 92 1.45 5.04 -12.71
C ALA A 92 0.89 5.65 -14.02
N LEU A 93 1.71 5.80 -15.07
CA LEU A 93 1.33 6.50 -16.30
C LEU A 93 0.88 5.56 -17.43
N ILE A 94 1.27 4.29 -17.39
CA ILE A 94 1.00 3.29 -18.44
C ILE A 94 0.03 2.20 -17.96
N THR A 95 -0.08 2.00 -16.64
CA THR A 95 -0.78 0.86 -16.05
C THR A 95 -2.14 1.28 -15.52
N ASP A 96 -3.17 0.48 -15.77
CA ASP A 96 -4.47 0.72 -15.17
C ASP A 96 -4.40 0.58 -13.63
N HIS A 97 -5.25 1.34 -12.94
CA HIS A 97 -5.26 1.38 -11.46
C HIS A 97 -5.49 0.01 -10.81
N ASP A 98 -6.19 -0.91 -11.48
CA ASP A 98 -6.47 -2.22 -10.91
C ASP A 98 -5.23 -3.13 -10.99
N THR A 99 -4.46 -3.05 -12.07
CA THR A 99 -3.16 -3.71 -12.18
C THR A 99 -2.16 -3.16 -11.15
N ILE A 100 -2.14 -1.85 -10.91
CA ILE A 100 -1.32 -1.25 -9.84
C ILE A 100 -1.71 -1.82 -8.48
N ARG A 101 -3.02 -1.82 -8.15
CA ARG A 101 -3.52 -2.37 -6.88
C ARG A 101 -3.22 -3.86 -6.72
N ALA A 102 -3.31 -4.64 -7.80
CA ALA A 102 -2.99 -6.06 -7.76
C ALA A 102 -1.51 -6.33 -7.46
N GLY A 103 -0.60 -5.56 -8.07
CA GLY A 103 0.83 -5.63 -7.79
C GLY A 103 1.14 -5.25 -6.34
N ILE A 104 0.58 -4.13 -5.87
CA ILE A 104 0.73 -3.69 -4.48
C ILE A 104 0.18 -4.72 -3.50
N TRP A 105 -0.98 -5.33 -3.79
CA TRP A 105 -1.56 -6.37 -2.94
C TRP A 105 -0.62 -7.57 -2.77
N THR A 106 0.06 -7.98 -3.85
CA THR A 106 1.02 -9.10 -3.80
C THR A 106 2.20 -8.76 -2.89
N GLU A 107 2.77 -7.55 -3.00
CA GLU A 107 3.85 -7.11 -2.12
C GLU A 107 3.39 -6.95 -0.67
N PHE A 108 2.16 -6.45 -0.46
CA PHE A 108 1.58 -6.33 0.88
C PHE A 108 1.40 -7.70 1.54
N GLN A 109 0.94 -8.72 0.80
CA GLN A 109 0.84 -10.08 1.30
C GLN A 109 2.21 -10.66 1.67
N ARG A 110 3.25 -10.38 0.86
CA ARG A 110 4.63 -10.79 1.16
C ARG A 110 5.13 -10.15 2.45
N LEU A 111 4.97 -8.83 2.58
CA LEU A 111 5.33 -8.09 3.80
C LEU A 111 4.60 -8.64 5.03
N ALA A 112 3.29 -8.88 4.90
CA ALA A 112 2.49 -9.45 5.99
C ALA A 112 2.99 -10.85 6.40
N ALA A 113 3.38 -11.70 5.45
CA ALA A 113 3.93 -13.02 5.75
C ALA A 113 5.30 -12.97 6.44
N GLU A 114 6.13 -11.98 6.11
CA GLU A 114 7.45 -11.78 6.71
C GLU A 114 7.37 -11.19 8.13
N CYS A 115 6.45 -10.26 8.35
CA CYS A 115 6.31 -9.56 9.63
C CYS A 115 5.37 -10.28 10.61
N PHE A 116 4.47 -11.12 10.11
CA PHE A 116 3.56 -11.92 10.92
C PHE A 116 3.75 -13.40 10.62
N PRO A 117 4.48 -14.15 11.47
CA PRO A 117 4.38 -15.60 11.45
C PRO A 117 2.99 -15.98 11.98
N TYR A 118 1.99 -16.01 11.09
CA TYR A 118 0.61 -16.49 11.29
C TYR A 118 -0.25 -15.71 12.32
N SER A 119 -1.20 -14.88 11.82
CA SER A 119 -2.59 -14.79 12.35
C SER A 119 -3.45 -13.63 11.84
N LEU A 120 -2.95 -12.67 11.03
CA LEU A 120 -3.79 -11.52 10.62
C LEU A 120 -4.55 -11.71 9.29
N VAL A 121 -4.12 -12.63 8.42
CA VAL A 121 -4.72 -12.85 7.09
C VAL A 121 -5.99 -13.71 7.16
N ALA A 122 -6.42 -14.13 8.35
CA ALA A 122 -7.65 -14.91 8.53
C ALA A 122 -8.91 -14.06 8.81
N GLU A 123 -8.77 -12.74 9.00
CA GLU A 123 -9.89 -11.88 9.43
C GLU A 123 -10.05 -10.57 8.62
N LEU A 124 -9.47 -10.48 7.42
CA LEU A 124 -9.82 -9.45 6.42
C LEU A 124 -10.53 -10.12 5.24
#